data_AF-A0A8T5QRU9-F1
#
_entry.id   AF-A0A8T5QRU9-F1
#
_cell.length_a   1.000
_cell.length_b   1.000
_cell.length_c   1.000
_cell.angle_alpha   90.00
_cell.angle_beta   90.00
_cell.angle_gamma   90.00
#
_symmetry.space_group_name_H-M   'P 1'
#
loop_
_entity.id
_entity.type
_entity.pdbx_description
1 polymer ?
#
loop_
_entity_poly.entity_id
_entity_poly.type
_entity_poly.pdbx_seq_one_letter_code
_entity_poly.pdbx_strand_id
1 'polypeptide(L)' 'MEKNTPEKKFRAGAISATVWKNQSKEGNEFCSVSFEKGYKDANGEWKSTSHLNVNDLPKALVVIGKAFEHLSLKEA' A
#
# COMPACT_ATOMS: atom_id res chain seq x y z
N MET A 1 13.54 -18.55 -0.06
CA MET A 1 12.41 -17.68 -0.41
C MET A 1 12.56 -16.42 0.42
N GLU A 2 13.19 -15.38 -0.14
CA GLU A 2 13.29 -14.09 0.54
C GLU A 2 11.88 -13.57 0.80
N LYS A 3 11.58 -13.27 2.07
CA LYS A 3 10.36 -12.57 2.42
C LYS A 3 10.47 -11.18 1.81
N ASN A 4 9.66 -10.87 0.79
CA ASN A 4 9.47 -9.50 0.34
C ASN A 4 8.94 -8.70 1.54
N THR A 5 9.84 -8.03 2.26
CA THR A 5 9.46 -7.18 3.38
C THR A 5 8.91 -5.87 2.83
N PRO A 6 7.80 -5.36 3.40
CA PRO A 6 7.27 -4.07 2.97
C PRO A 6 8.32 -3.01 3.25
N GLU A 7 8.66 -2.23 2.24
CA GLU A 7 9.66 -1.17 2.34
C GLU A 7 9.10 0.01 3.14
N LYS A 8 7.85 0.39 2.85
CA LYS A 8 7.17 1.51 3.50
C LYS A 8 5.67 1.31 3.48
N LYS A 9 4.97 1.70 4.55
CA LYS A 9 3.50 1.70 4.60
C LYS A 9 3.00 3.09 5.00
N PHE A 10 2.17 3.69 4.17
CA PHE A 10 1.44 4.93 4.43
C PHE A 10 0.01 4.59 4.87
N ARG A 11 -0.50 5.28 5.89
CA ARG A 11 -1.85 5.04 6.43
C ARG A 11 -2.59 6.36 6.66
N ALA A 12 -3.87 6.37 6.31
CA ALA A 12 -4.82 7.44 6.64
C ALA A 12 -6.12 6.79 7.13
N GLY A 13 -6.23 6.64 8.45
CA GLY A 13 -7.31 5.86 9.08
C GLY A 13 -7.28 4.40 8.63
N ALA A 14 -8.39 3.93 8.07
CA ALA A 14 -8.56 2.57 7.56
C ALA A 14 -7.86 2.32 6.21
N ILE A 15 -7.45 3.38 5.49
CA ILE A 15 -6.86 3.28 4.16
C ILE A 15 -5.34 3.21 4.26
N SER A 16 -4.72 2.35 3.46
CA SER A 16 -3.26 2.24 3.42
C SER A 16 -2.71 1.94 2.04
N ALA A 17 -1.51 2.45 1.78
CA ALA A 17 -0.69 2.12 0.63
C ALA A 17 0.65 1.57 1.12
N THR A 18 1.04 0.38 0.67
CA THR A 18 2.26 -0.32 1.07
C THR A 18 3.17 -0.46 -0.14
N VAL A 19 4.37 0.11 -0.05
CA VAL A 19 5.44 -0.02 -1.04
C VAL A 19 6.22 -1.29 -0.76
N TRP A 20 6.47 -2.08 -1.80
CA TRP A 20 7.23 -3.32 -1.76
C TRP A 20 8.40 -3.24 -2.71
N LYS A 21 9.57 -3.70 -2.26
CA LYS A 21 10.67 -4.05 -3.16
C LYS A 21 10.54 -5.51 -3.54
N ASN A 22 10.54 -5.78 -4.82
CA ASN A 22 10.45 -7.12 -5.37
C ASN A 22 11.62 -7.36 -6.31
N GLN A 23 11.94 -8.64 -6.51
CA GLN A 23 12.89 -9.07 -7.50
C GLN A 23 12.17 -9.92 -8.55
N SER A 24 12.43 -9.65 -9.83
CA SER A 24 11.93 -10.48 -10.92
C SER A 24 12.64 -11.84 -10.92
N LYS A 25 12.07 -12.81 -11.64
CA LYS A 25 12.73 -14.11 -11.84
C LYS A 25 14.08 -14.00 -12.55
N GLU A 26 14.30 -12.90 -13.26
CA GLU A 26 15.52 -12.59 -14.02
C GLU A 26 16.52 -11.77 -13.19
N GLY A 27 16.21 -11.46 -11.93
CA GLY A 27 17.11 -10.75 -11.01
C GLY A 27 16.92 -9.23 -10.97
N ASN A 28 16.06 -8.66 -11.82
CA ASN A 28 15.79 -7.22 -11.85
C ASN A 28 14.96 -6.79 -10.64
N GLU A 29 15.42 -5.78 -9.91
CA GLU A 29 14.66 -5.19 -8.81
C GLU A 29 13.59 -4.22 -9.34
N PHE A 30 12.39 -4.28 -8.77
CA PHE A 30 11.32 -3.34 -9.08
C PHE A 30 10.46 -3.06 -7.85
N CYS A 31 9.88 -1.87 -7.81
CA CYS A 31 8.96 -1.48 -6.75
C CYS A 31 7.50 -1.71 -7.16
N SER A 32 6.65 -2.10 -6.22
CA SER A 32 5.20 -2.16 -6.40
C SER A 32 4.48 -1.54 -5.21
N VAL A 33 3.22 -1.14 -5.40
CA VAL A 33 2.39 -0.55 -4.34
C VAL A 33 1.11 -1.36 -4.19
N SER A 34 0.83 -1.86 -3.00
CA SER A 34 -0.46 -2.46 -2.64
C SER A 34 -1.32 -1.46 -1.90
N PHE A 35 -2.59 -1.35 -2.30
CA PHE A 35 -3.56 -0.45 -1.69
C PHE A 35 -4.71 -1.22 -1.07
N GLU A 36 -5.08 -0.90 0.16
CA GLU A 36 -6.13 -1.60 0.89
C GLU A 36 -6.85 -0.70 1.89
N LYS A 37 -8.15 -0.99 2.10
CA LYS A 37 -8.96 -0.51 3.21
C LYS A 37 -9.15 -1.64 4.24
N GLY A 38 -8.69 -1.43 5.46
CA GLY A 38 -8.94 -2.33 6.59
C GLY A 38 -10.32 -2.09 7.22
N TYR A 39 -11.06 -3.15 7.49
CA TYR A 39 -12.31 -3.10 8.25
C TYR A 39 -12.43 -4.33 9.15
N LYS A 40 -13.21 -4.22 10.21
CA LYS A 40 -13.62 -5.39 10.99
C LYS A 40 -14.92 -5.94 10.42
N ASP A 41 -14.97 -7.24 10.18
CA ASP A 41 -16.20 -7.90 9.77
C ASP A 41 -17.13 -8.18 10.96
N ALA A 42 -18.25 -8.83 10.70
CA ALA A 42 -19.24 -9.16 11.73
C ALA A 42 -18.71 -10.09 12.83
N ASN A 43 -17.66 -10.87 12.54
CA ASN A 43 -17.01 -11.76 13.51
C ASN A 43 -15.90 -11.05 14.30
N GLY A 44 -15.66 -9.76 14.03
CA GLY A 44 -14.59 -8.97 14.63
C GLY A 44 -13.22 -9.19 13.99
N GLU A 45 -13.14 -9.95 12.91
CA GLU A 45 -11.90 -10.23 12.20
C GLU A 45 -11.52 -9.04 11.32
N TRP A 46 -10.24 -8.66 11.36
CA TRP A 46 -9.72 -7.64 10.45
C TRP A 46 -9.60 -8.24 9.04
N LYS A 47 -10.26 -7.58 8.09
CA LYS A 47 -10.20 -7.89 6.66
C LYS A 47 -9.78 -6.65 5.88
N SER A 48 -9.26 -6.88 4.69
CA SER A 48 -8.97 -5.81 3.73
C SER A 48 -9.94 -5.88 2.55
N THR A 49 -10.18 -4.73 1.92
CA THR A 49 -10.96 -4.60 0.68
C THR A 49 -10.37 -3.50 -0.19
N SER A 50 -10.57 -3.59 -1.49
CA SER A 50 -10.32 -2.51 -2.47
C SER A 50 -11.54 -1.61 -2.68
N HIS A 51 -12.69 -1.95 -2.08
CA HIS A 51 -13.91 -1.15 -2.20
C HIS A 51 -13.85 0.09 -1.31
N LEU A 52 -14.07 1.25 -1.93
CA LEU A 52 -14.01 2.55 -1.28
C LEU A 52 -15.39 3.20 -1.25
N ASN A 53 -15.73 3.86 -0.15
CA ASN A 53 -16.83 4.80 -0.11
C ASN A 53 -16.32 6.23 -0.40
N VAL A 54 -17.24 7.17 -0.59
CA VAL A 54 -16.91 8.58 -0.92
C VAL A 54 -15.95 9.20 0.11
N ASN A 55 -16.10 8.88 1.40
CA ASN A 55 -15.26 9.42 2.48
C ASN A 55 -13.86 8.78 2.54
N ASP A 56 -13.65 7.66 1.87
CA ASP A 56 -12.35 7.02 1.75
C ASP A 56 -11.50 7.68 0.64
N LEU A 57 -12.12 8.30 -0.37
CA LEU A 57 -11.42 8.85 -1.54
C LEU A 57 -10.35 9.90 -1.17
N PRO A 58 -10.60 10.88 -0.28
CA PRO A 58 -9.56 11.84 0.10
C PRO A 58 -8.39 11.16 0.83
N LYS A 59 -8.67 10.14 1.65
CA LYS A 59 -7.64 9.37 2.36
C LYS A 59 -6.82 8.52 1.39
N ALA A 60 -7.47 7.94 0.40
CA ALA A 60 -6.84 7.21 -0.69
C ALA A 60 -5.87 8.11 -1.46
N LEU A 61 -6.34 9.31 -1.86
CA LEU A 61 -5.50 10.28 -2.56
C LEU A 61 -4.24 10.63 -1.77
N VAL A 62 -4.36 10.87 -0.45
CA VAL A 62 -3.21 11.19 0.41
C VAL A 62 -2.20 10.05 0.46
N VAL A 63 -2.64 8.80 0.72
CA VAL A 63 -1.69 7.69 0.86
C VAL A 63 -1.06 7.29 -0.48
N ILE A 64 -1.81 7.39 -1.58
CA ILE A 64 -1.30 7.15 -2.94
C ILE A 64 -0.30 8.23 -3.31
N GLY A 65 -0.63 9.51 -3.07
CA GLY A 65 0.29 10.63 -3.32
C GLY A 65 1.59 10.49 -2.54
N LYS A 66 1.53 10.09 -1.26
CA LYS A 66 2.72 9.84 -0.45
C LYS A 66 3.54 8.63 -0.92
N ALA A 67 2.89 7.58 -1.39
CA ALA A 67 3.60 6.44 -1.99
C ALA A 67 4.32 6.84 -3.28
N PHE A 68 3.65 7.62 -4.15
CA PHE A 68 4.24 8.16 -5.36
C PHE A 68 5.43 9.08 -5.06
N GLU A 69 5.24 10.06 -4.17
CA GLU A 69 6.30 10.96 -3.71
C GLU A 69 7.52 10.20 -3.19
N HIS A 70 7.30 9.18 -2.35
CA HIS A 70 8.38 8.34 -1.83
C HIS A 70 9.13 7.56 -2.90
N LEU A 71 8.45 7.08 -3.94
CA LEU A 71 9.09 6.38 -5.05
C LEU A 71 9.83 7.34 -5.98
N SER A 72 9.23 8.49 -6.32
CA SER A 72 9.83 9.47 -7.23
C SER A 72 11.00 10.23 -6.62
N LEU A 73 10.95 10.55 -5.33
CA LEU A 73 12.04 11.26 -4.65
C LEU A 73 13.17 10.34 -4.19
N LYS A 74 12.99 9.02 -4.27
CA LYS A 74 14.06 8.05 -3.98
C LYS A 74 15.04 7.86 -5.15
N GLU A 75 14.74 8.36 -6.33
CA GLU A 75 15.62 8.32 -7.51
C GLU A 75 16.58 9.53 -7.59
N ALA A 76 17.13 9.97 -6.44
CA ALA A 76 18.16 11.02 -6.38
C ALA A 76 19.36 10.60 -5.52
#